data_AF-A0AAE9D5X9-F1
#
_entry.id   AF-A0AAE9D5X9-F1
#
_cell.length_a   1.000
_cell.length_b   1.000
_cell.length_c   1.000
_cell.angle_alpha   90.00
_cell.angle_beta   90.00
_cell.angle_gamma   90.00
#
_symmetry.space_group_name_H-M   'P 1'
#
loop_
_entity.id
_entity.type
_entity.pdbx_description
1 polymer ?
#
loop_
_entity_poly.entity_id
_entity_poly.type
_entity_poly.pdbx_seq_one_letter_code
_entity_poly.pdbx_strand_id
1 'polypeptide(L)'
;MHKNHFWHIPIRLTPPSTIDGNNWEQQIIRTSAVMQIRCLLIPLLLASAISCTTRRGLKIVAVNKDGTFPDRIQKSLESALKWFENAILIEDKNSKLTFAKIKQVIGYTLADNVGKVTIQTPNKLFSLDIESPDFEELFDASDMLIFIREKQCAPSSRPSATGSHMKNSYETFSKRGMMQWCYHEEDPEFPYFDLIRHEILHILGFGTENFDAPQIENYQWKNEDNTVSQAKRYFFKTKGSTALDEVKKHFGCDNLKGVESDIHARHLNEYIFHNELMTPFIQNGKNYLSWISVALIENIYGGQVYHVDKKFVAAEADSYSFGKGFGCSWLTKSCHEFLEERTDSSRPVPFCPKEDNNALTIKCFKTAPTTAHLLNCREKMNVAVDNGILFPANSKYQNPFTRFCPIYTDYQRMLSEYPLSDCNKSEYPE
;
A
#
# COMPACT_ATOMS: atom_id res chain seq x y z
N MET A 1 44.08 35.21 -42.79
CA MET A 1 44.05 36.69 -42.64
C MET A 1 44.60 37.05 -41.26
N HIS A 2 45.27 38.21 -41.14
CA HIS A 2 45.69 38.99 -39.94
C HIS A 2 45.27 38.55 -38.50
N LYS A 3 46.03 38.81 -37.41
CA LYS A 3 47.22 39.69 -37.21
C LYS A 3 48.04 39.34 -35.95
N ASN A 4 49.29 39.80 -35.96
CA ASN A 4 50.37 39.79 -34.96
C ASN A 4 50.06 40.34 -33.53
N HIS A 5 51.00 40.05 -32.59
CA HIS A 5 51.70 40.94 -31.61
C HIS A 5 51.80 40.35 -30.17
N PHE A 6 52.85 40.52 -29.35
CA PHE A 6 54.29 40.85 -29.54
C PHE A 6 55.05 40.71 -28.17
N TRP A 7 56.15 39.94 -28.08
CA TRP A 7 57.31 40.08 -27.11
C TRP A 7 57.02 40.01 -25.57
N HIS A 8 57.96 39.95 -24.60
CA HIS A 8 59.44 40.16 -24.51
C HIS A 8 60.11 39.27 -23.42
N ILE A 9 61.44 39.04 -23.53
CA ILE A 9 62.37 38.32 -22.61
C ILE A 9 63.15 39.36 -21.74
N PRO A 10 63.50 39.19 -20.42
CA PRO A 10 64.86 38.75 -19.95
C PRO A 10 64.98 38.09 -18.51
N ILE A 11 65.75 37.03 -18.17
CA ILE A 11 67.23 36.76 -18.06
C ILE A 11 67.85 36.83 -16.62
N ARG A 12 68.91 36.01 -16.33
CA ARG A 12 69.91 35.99 -15.19
C ARG A 12 69.43 35.40 -13.83
N LEU A 13 70.27 34.76 -12.97
CA LEU A 13 71.68 34.28 -13.04
C LEU A 13 71.97 33.13 -12.02
N THR A 14 73.09 32.43 -12.23
CA THR A 14 73.73 31.33 -11.44
C THR A 14 74.85 31.86 -10.51
N PRO A 15 75.76 31.04 -9.86
CA PRO A 15 75.72 29.69 -9.25
C PRO A 15 76.05 29.82 -7.71
N PRO A 16 77.14 29.31 -7.04
CA PRO A 16 77.89 28.03 -7.04
C PRO A 16 78.23 27.37 -5.65
N SER A 17 78.75 26.13 -5.67
CA SER A 17 79.76 25.52 -4.73
C SER A 17 79.37 25.21 -3.26
N THR A 18 79.95 24.25 -2.49
CA THR A 18 81.10 23.27 -2.58
C THR A 18 80.69 21.92 -1.95
N ILE A 19 81.07 20.73 -2.46
CA ILE A 19 82.22 19.86 -2.05
C ILE A 19 82.45 19.72 -0.53
N ASP A 20 82.18 18.55 0.08
CA ASP A 20 83.15 17.46 0.39
C ASP A 20 82.43 16.24 1.03
N GLY A 21 83.09 15.09 1.28
CA GLY A 21 82.41 13.86 1.75
C GLY A 21 83.12 13.02 2.83
N ASN A 22 82.37 12.12 3.51
CA ASN A 22 82.84 10.83 4.07
C ASN A 22 81.74 10.02 4.81
N ASN A 23 81.49 8.79 4.33
CA ASN A 23 81.47 7.49 5.04
C ASN A 23 80.58 7.18 6.30
N TRP A 24 80.22 5.89 6.44
CA TRP A 24 79.60 5.15 7.58
C TRP A 24 78.06 5.00 7.69
N GLU A 25 77.64 4.11 8.60
CA GLU A 25 76.53 3.16 8.47
C GLU A 25 75.16 3.56 9.06
N GLN A 26 74.12 2.97 8.45
CA GLN A 26 72.84 2.49 9.02
C GLN A 26 71.81 3.43 9.70
N GLN A 27 70.56 3.16 9.26
CA GLN A 27 69.25 3.24 9.96
C GLN A 27 68.31 4.46 9.80
N ILE A 28 67.08 4.09 9.38
CA ILE A 28 65.76 4.61 9.77
C ILE A 28 65.11 5.79 8.98
N ILE A 29 64.09 5.40 8.18
CA ILE A 29 62.79 6.06 7.91
C ILE A 29 62.74 7.38 7.07
N ARG A 30 62.14 7.24 5.86
CA ARG A 30 61.28 8.18 5.09
C ARG A 30 61.90 9.57 4.71
N THR A 31 61.65 10.18 3.54
CA THR A 31 60.50 10.10 2.59
C THR A 31 60.90 10.70 1.24
N SER A 32 60.21 10.34 0.13
CA SER A 32 59.96 11.13 -1.12
C SER A 32 61.09 11.93 -1.80
N ALA A 33 61.30 11.96 -3.11
CA ALA A 33 60.68 11.35 -4.30
C ALA A 33 61.83 11.11 -5.32
N VAL A 34 61.70 10.42 -6.46
CA VAL A 34 60.90 10.76 -7.64
C VAL A 34 60.70 9.49 -8.47
N MET A 35 59.45 9.09 -8.71
CA MET A 35 59.10 8.40 -9.94
C MET A 35 57.64 8.73 -10.30
N GLN A 36 57.49 9.75 -11.13
CA GLN A 36 56.21 10.30 -11.54
C GLN A 36 55.58 9.43 -12.63
N ILE A 37 54.24 9.40 -12.68
CA ILE A 37 53.43 8.99 -13.83
C ILE A 37 53.44 7.48 -14.16
N ARG A 38 52.80 6.66 -13.30
CA ARG A 38 51.95 5.50 -13.70
C ARG A 38 51.25 4.79 -12.51
N CYS A 39 50.51 5.53 -11.66
CA CYS A 39 49.63 4.90 -10.65
C CYS A 39 48.60 5.88 -10.00
N LEU A 40 47.92 6.72 -10.79
CA LEU A 40 47.03 7.78 -10.26
C LEU A 40 45.57 7.73 -10.74
N LEU A 41 45.07 6.54 -11.14
CA LEU A 41 43.67 6.34 -11.55
C LEU A 41 42.99 5.08 -10.97
N ILE A 42 43.55 4.47 -9.90
CA ILE A 42 42.98 3.25 -9.28
C ILE A 42 42.92 3.31 -7.72
N PRO A 43 42.63 4.47 -7.10
CA PRO A 43 41.95 4.44 -5.80
C PRO A 43 40.62 5.22 -5.73
N LEU A 44 40.20 5.90 -6.81
CA LEU A 44 38.87 6.56 -6.85
C LEU A 44 37.71 5.65 -7.29
N LEU A 45 37.99 4.45 -7.82
CA LEU A 45 36.96 3.49 -8.25
C LEU A 45 36.50 2.52 -7.15
N LEU A 46 37.20 2.49 -6.01
CA LEU A 46 36.89 1.62 -4.86
C LEU A 46 36.07 2.32 -3.76
N ALA A 47 35.60 3.53 -4.01
CA ALA A 47 34.61 4.23 -3.17
C ALA A 47 33.15 3.84 -3.48
N SER A 48 32.93 2.92 -4.43
CA SER A 48 31.70 2.12 -4.45
C SER A 48 31.79 1.04 -3.37
N ALA A 49 31.64 1.48 -2.11
CA ALA A 49 31.22 0.57 -1.06
C ALA A 49 29.83 0.06 -1.46
N ILE A 50 29.80 -1.06 -2.17
CA ILE A 50 28.57 -1.85 -2.37
C ILE A 50 28.21 -2.33 -0.97
N SER A 51 27.43 -1.52 -0.27
CA SER A 51 26.67 -1.95 0.89
C SER A 51 25.65 -2.94 0.38
N CYS A 52 26.08 -4.20 0.23
CA CYS A 52 25.20 -5.35 0.06
C CYS A 52 24.39 -5.48 1.37
N THR A 53 23.37 -4.64 1.53
CA THR A 53 22.30 -4.93 2.47
C THR A 53 21.58 -6.14 1.91
N THR A 54 21.82 -7.29 2.54
CA THR A 54 21.10 -8.53 2.27
C THR A 54 19.66 -8.34 2.71
N ARG A 55 18.82 -7.90 1.78
CA ARG A 55 17.37 -7.89 1.95
C ARG A 55 16.88 -9.32 1.89
N ARG A 56 16.04 -9.70 2.85
CA ARG A 56 15.40 -11.01 2.92
C ARG A 56 13.92 -10.87 3.20
N GLY A 57 13.15 -11.93 2.92
CA GLY A 57 11.74 -12.01 3.27
C GLY A 57 11.46 -11.73 4.74
N LEU A 58 10.33 -11.06 4.99
CA LEU A 58 9.79 -10.77 6.31
C LEU A 58 9.34 -12.08 7.00
N LYS A 59 9.99 -12.48 8.08
CA LYS A 59 9.58 -13.64 8.88
C LYS A 59 8.38 -13.26 9.74
N ILE A 60 7.20 -13.56 9.23
CA ILE A 60 5.91 -13.21 9.83
C ILE A 60 5.23 -14.44 10.44
N VAL A 61 4.66 -14.28 11.63
CA VAL A 61 4.04 -15.36 12.40
C VAL A 61 2.71 -14.89 12.95
N ALA A 62 1.66 -15.70 12.82
CA ALA A 62 0.39 -15.48 13.51
C ALA A 62 0.31 -16.34 14.78
N VAL A 63 -0.15 -15.73 15.87
CA VAL A 63 -0.36 -16.34 17.18
C VAL A 63 -1.84 -16.18 17.52
N ASN A 64 -2.57 -17.28 17.65
CA ASN A 64 -3.99 -17.28 17.97
C ASN A 64 -4.26 -18.02 19.28
N LYS A 65 -4.78 -17.32 20.30
CA LYS A 65 -5.22 -17.92 21.56
C LYS A 65 -6.52 -18.71 21.41
N ASP A 66 -7.34 -18.38 20.41
CA ASP A 66 -8.68 -18.94 20.21
C ASP A 66 -8.67 -20.21 19.33
N GLY A 67 -7.48 -20.72 18.98
CA GLY A 67 -7.29 -21.98 18.24
C GLY A 67 -7.02 -21.78 16.75
N THR A 68 -7.58 -22.67 15.94
CA THR A 68 -7.54 -22.59 14.47
C THR A 68 -8.83 -21.96 13.95
N PHE A 69 -8.73 -21.23 12.84
CA PHE A 69 -9.92 -20.82 12.09
C PHE A 69 -10.53 -22.01 11.31
N PRO A 70 -11.78 -21.88 10.84
CA PRO A 70 -12.33 -22.74 9.79
C PRO A 70 -11.42 -22.81 8.57
N ASP A 71 -11.44 -23.96 7.91
CA ASP A 71 -10.50 -24.39 6.86
C ASP A 71 -10.15 -23.30 5.83
N ARG A 72 -11.13 -22.57 5.30
CA ARG A 72 -10.88 -21.57 4.25
C ARG A 72 -10.26 -20.29 4.80
N ILE A 73 -10.67 -19.86 5.99
CA ILE A 73 -10.08 -18.70 6.67
C ILE A 73 -8.65 -19.04 7.10
N GLN A 74 -8.41 -20.26 7.61
CA GLN A 74 -7.07 -20.74 7.99
C GLN A 74 -6.12 -20.82 6.78
N LYS A 75 -6.58 -21.39 5.65
CA LYS A 75 -5.81 -21.42 4.39
C LYS A 75 -5.56 -20.02 3.82
N SER A 76 -6.51 -19.09 4.03
CA SER A 76 -6.35 -17.68 3.65
C SER A 76 -5.30 -16.97 4.51
N LEU A 77 -5.23 -17.28 5.81
CA LEU A 77 -4.20 -16.80 6.72
C LEU A 77 -2.81 -17.34 6.33
N GLU A 78 -2.68 -18.65 6.13
CA GLU A 78 -1.43 -19.26 5.64
C GLU A 78 -0.95 -18.61 4.34
N SER A 79 -1.86 -18.46 3.38
CA SER A 79 -1.57 -17.85 2.07
C SER A 79 -1.15 -16.39 2.20
N ALA A 80 -1.80 -15.61 3.08
CA ALA A 80 -1.45 -14.22 3.32
C ALA A 80 -0.07 -14.09 3.97
N LEU A 81 0.22 -14.85 5.03
CA LEU A 81 1.54 -14.85 5.68
C LEU A 81 2.64 -15.23 4.69
N LYS A 82 2.40 -16.23 3.83
CA LYS A 82 3.30 -16.62 2.74
C LYS A 82 3.46 -15.55 1.68
N TRP A 83 2.39 -14.82 1.34
CA TRP A 83 2.47 -13.67 0.45
C TRP A 83 3.38 -12.58 1.05
N PHE A 84 3.27 -12.27 2.35
CA PHE A 84 4.15 -11.29 3.02
C PHE A 84 5.62 -11.73 3.08
N GLU A 85 5.91 -13.01 3.33
CA GLU A 85 7.28 -13.55 3.32
C GLU A 85 7.99 -13.33 1.97
N ASN A 86 7.25 -13.26 0.87
CA ASN A 86 7.78 -13.05 -0.48
C ASN A 86 7.67 -11.59 -0.96
N ALA A 87 6.59 -10.89 -0.60
CA ALA A 87 6.32 -9.53 -1.06
C ALA A 87 7.07 -8.46 -0.27
N ILE A 88 7.28 -8.66 1.04
CA ILE A 88 7.91 -7.68 1.92
C ILE A 88 9.30 -8.16 2.33
N LEU A 89 10.28 -7.30 2.09
CA LEU A 89 11.68 -7.50 2.40
C LEU A 89 12.12 -6.58 3.54
N ILE A 90 12.99 -7.08 4.41
CA ILE A 90 13.57 -6.35 5.55
C ILE A 90 15.10 -6.36 5.47
N GLU A 91 15.74 -5.32 6.03
CA GLU A 91 17.20 -5.27 6.22
C GLU A 91 17.59 -5.79 7.62
N ASP A 92 18.53 -6.74 7.67
CA ASP A 92 18.88 -7.55 8.86
C ASP A 92 19.30 -6.78 10.14
N LYS A 93 19.61 -5.48 10.03
CA LYS A 93 20.12 -4.67 11.15
C LYS A 93 19.04 -4.20 12.12
N ASN A 94 17.78 -4.25 11.71
CA ASN A 94 16.71 -3.52 12.40
C ASN A 94 16.08 -4.29 13.58
N SER A 95 16.02 -5.62 13.55
CA SER A 95 15.17 -6.43 14.45
C SER A 95 15.81 -6.83 15.80
N LYS A 96 15.83 -5.92 16.80
CA LYS A 96 16.26 -6.27 18.18
C LYS A 96 15.33 -5.77 19.29
N LEU A 97 14.38 -6.62 19.66
CA LEU A 97 13.67 -6.64 20.95
C LEU A 97 14.15 -7.89 21.71
N THR A 98 14.16 -7.84 23.06
CA THR A 98 14.66 -8.94 23.90
C THR A 98 13.62 -9.41 24.91
N PHE A 99 13.55 -10.72 25.16
CA PHE A 99 12.47 -11.38 25.88
C PHE A 99 12.21 -10.89 27.31
N ALA A 100 13.26 -10.47 28.05
CA ALA A 100 13.09 -9.91 29.39
C ALA A 100 12.18 -8.66 29.45
N LYS A 101 11.99 -7.96 28.31
CA LYS A 101 11.04 -6.82 28.19
C LYS A 101 9.62 -7.28 27.82
N ILE A 102 9.41 -8.54 27.43
CA ILE A 102 8.18 -9.03 26.80
C ILE A 102 7.09 -9.38 27.81
N LYS A 103 7.42 -9.76 29.07
CA LYS A 103 6.41 -10.04 30.11
C LYS A 103 5.50 -8.86 30.47
N GLN A 104 5.78 -7.66 29.96
CA GLN A 104 4.93 -6.45 30.06
C GLN A 104 4.31 -6.01 28.72
N VAL A 105 4.57 -6.75 27.62
CA VAL A 105 4.41 -6.31 26.22
C VAL A 105 3.77 -7.40 25.33
N ILE A 106 3.23 -8.47 25.93
CA ILE A 106 2.47 -9.51 25.22
C ILE A 106 1.23 -8.85 24.57
N GLY A 107 0.84 -9.30 23.36
CA GLY A 107 -0.37 -8.80 22.69
C GLY A 107 -1.67 -9.11 23.44
N TYR A 108 -1.60 -10.05 24.40
CA TYR A 108 -2.65 -10.40 25.33
C TYR A 108 -2.32 -9.90 26.74
N THR A 109 -3.36 -9.60 27.51
CA THR A 109 -3.25 -9.15 28.90
C THR A 109 -3.17 -10.34 29.87
N LEU A 110 -2.77 -10.08 31.12
CA LEU A 110 -2.81 -11.09 32.19
C LEU A 110 -4.22 -11.63 32.46
N ALA A 111 -5.27 -10.93 32.04
CA ALA A 111 -6.67 -11.36 32.19
C ALA A 111 -7.12 -12.34 31.09
N ASP A 112 -6.38 -12.46 29.97
CA ASP A 112 -6.77 -13.31 28.83
C ASP A 112 -6.48 -14.81 29.05
N ASN A 113 -5.81 -15.18 30.16
CA ASN A 113 -5.50 -16.56 30.58
C ASN A 113 -5.02 -17.49 29.44
N VAL A 114 -4.05 -17.00 28.67
CA VAL A 114 -3.74 -17.48 27.32
C VAL A 114 -3.19 -18.91 27.27
N GLY A 115 -2.25 -19.24 28.16
CA GLY A 115 -1.59 -20.55 28.20
C GLY A 115 -1.08 -21.02 26.83
N LYS A 116 -1.72 -22.07 26.29
CA LYS A 116 -1.34 -22.70 25.02
C LYS A 116 -1.97 -21.98 23.82
N VAL A 117 -1.13 -21.41 22.97
CA VAL A 117 -1.52 -20.72 21.72
C VAL A 117 -1.33 -21.61 20.49
N THR A 118 -2.11 -21.33 19.45
CA THR A 118 -1.89 -21.86 18.10
C THR A 118 -0.96 -20.92 17.33
N ILE A 119 0.06 -21.49 16.69
CA ILE A 119 1.06 -20.79 15.89
C ILE A 119 0.88 -21.18 14.42
N GLN A 120 0.65 -20.18 13.56
CA GLN A 120 0.72 -20.34 12.11
C GLN A 120 1.92 -19.55 11.59
N THR A 121 2.86 -20.26 10.96
CA THR A 121 3.87 -19.68 10.07
C THR A 121 3.47 -19.96 8.61
N PRO A 122 4.10 -19.34 7.61
CA PRO A 122 3.80 -19.60 6.18
C PRO A 122 3.90 -21.05 5.69
N ASN A 123 4.45 -21.96 6.49
CA ASN A 123 4.66 -23.37 6.11
C ASN A 123 4.35 -24.38 7.23
N LYS A 124 3.93 -23.94 8.43
CA LYS A 124 3.65 -24.83 9.58
C LYS A 124 2.53 -24.29 10.46
N LEU A 125 1.70 -25.22 10.93
CA LEU A 125 0.71 -25.01 11.98
C LEU A 125 1.05 -25.91 13.17
N PHE A 126 1.19 -25.34 14.36
CA PHE A 126 1.52 -26.05 15.60
C PHE A 126 1.00 -25.27 16.81
N SER A 127 1.33 -25.71 18.04
CA SER A 127 0.95 -25.00 19.25
C SER A 127 2.10 -24.97 20.25
N LEU A 128 2.26 -23.85 20.94
CA LEU A 128 3.24 -23.64 22.02
C LEU A 128 2.53 -23.11 23.26
N ASP A 129 3.14 -23.28 24.43
CA ASP A 129 2.79 -22.45 25.59
C ASP A 129 3.42 -21.06 25.41
N ILE A 130 2.65 -19.99 25.61
CA ILE A 130 3.12 -18.62 25.42
C ILE A 130 4.24 -18.21 26.40
N GLU A 131 4.39 -18.90 27.53
CA GLU A 131 5.49 -18.71 28.48
C GLU A 131 6.66 -19.68 28.27
N SER A 132 6.62 -20.54 27.24
CA SER A 132 7.69 -21.51 26.98
C SER A 132 8.96 -20.89 26.35
N PRO A 133 10.15 -21.47 26.59
CA PRO A 133 11.38 -21.12 25.88
C PRO A 133 11.28 -21.26 24.35
N ASP A 134 10.47 -22.21 23.86
CA ASP A 134 10.22 -22.39 22.43
C ASP A 134 9.49 -21.18 21.82
N PHE A 135 8.62 -20.52 22.59
CA PHE A 135 7.95 -19.28 22.17
C PHE A 135 8.89 -18.07 22.25
N GLU A 136 9.81 -18.05 23.21
CA GLU A 136 10.92 -17.08 23.27
C GLU A 136 11.82 -17.17 22.01
N GLU A 137 12.25 -18.37 21.63
CA GLU A 137 13.05 -18.59 20.42
C GLU A 137 12.29 -18.17 19.15
N LEU A 138 11.00 -18.52 19.04
CA LEU A 138 10.13 -18.10 17.94
C LEU A 138 9.98 -16.57 17.84
N PHE A 139 9.84 -15.88 18.99
CA PHE A 139 9.76 -14.42 19.02
C PHE A 139 11.07 -13.77 18.54
N ASP A 140 12.21 -14.24 19.05
CA ASP A 140 13.50 -13.67 18.71
C ASP A 140 13.85 -13.91 17.22
N ALA A 141 13.50 -15.09 16.69
CA ALA A 141 13.75 -15.50 15.31
C ALA A 141 12.86 -14.81 14.25
N SER A 142 11.71 -14.24 14.64
CA SER A 142 10.73 -13.60 13.74
C SER A 142 10.87 -12.08 13.68
N ASP A 143 10.38 -11.47 12.60
CA ASP A 143 10.36 -10.00 12.43
C ASP A 143 9.02 -9.38 12.84
N MET A 144 7.93 -10.14 12.71
CA MET A 144 6.57 -9.68 13.03
C MET A 144 5.71 -10.81 13.60
N LEU A 145 5.15 -10.60 14.79
CA LEU A 145 4.10 -11.44 15.39
C LEU A 145 2.75 -10.74 15.30
N ILE A 146 1.77 -11.41 14.71
CA ILE A 146 0.38 -10.99 14.70
C ILE A 146 -0.36 -11.78 15.78
N PHE A 147 -0.73 -11.12 16.86
CA PHE A 147 -1.63 -11.68 17.86
C PHE A 147 -3.06 -11.59 17.34
N ILE A 148 -3.75 -12.73 17.28
CA ILE A 148 -5.13 -12.84 16.77
C ILE A 148 -6.06 -13.03 17.97
N ARG A 149 -7.20 -12.33 17.95
CA ARG A 149 -8.29 -12.58 18.91
C ARG A 149 -9.65 -12.36 18.27
N GLU A 150 -10.65 -13.09 18.78
CA GLU A 150 -12.05 -12.83 18.45
C GLU A 150 -12.47 -11.38 18.81
N LYS A 151 -13.36 -10.82 17.99
CA LYS A 151 -14.05 -9.55 18.18
C LYS A 151 -15.55 -9.81 18.09
N GLN A 152 -16.26 -9.56 19.18
CA GLN A 152 -17.72 -9.65 19.21
C GLN A 152 -18.36 -8.73 18.15
N CYS A 153 -19.33 -9.26 17.41
CA CYS A 153 -20.06 -8.52 16.38
C CYS A 153 -21.49 -9.03 16.23
N ALA A 154 -22.36 -8.28 15.53
CA ALA A 154 -23.78 -8.62 15.40
C ALA A 154 -24.01 -9.80 14.44
N PRO A 155 -24.99 -10.70 14.65
CA PRO A 155 -25.16 -11.95 13.88
C PRO A 155 -25.21 -11.82 12.35
N SER A 156 -25.68 -10.68 11.82
CA SER A 156 -25.74 -10.39 10.38
C SER A 156 -24.54 -9.57 9.86
N SER A 157 -23.46 -9.46 10.65
CA SER A 157 -22.25 -8.74 10.25
C SER A 157 -21.49 -9.54 9.20
N ARG A 158 -21.11 -8.87 8.10
CA ARG A 158 -20.10 -9.41 7.18
C ARG A 158 -18.81 -9.74 7.93
N PRO A 159 -18.02 -10.73 7.46
CA PRO A 159 -16.69 -10.95 7.99
C PRO A 159 -15.88 -9.65 7.96
N SER A 160 -15.23 -9.34 9.08
CA SER A 160 -14.49 -8.10 9.24
C SER A 160 -13.36 -8.29 10.22
N ALA A 161 -12.34 -7.46 10.08
CA ALA A 161 -11.19 -7.51 10.96
C ALA A 161 -10.78 -6.08 11.36
N THR A 162 -9.74 -5.98 12.18
CA THR A 162 -9.10 -4.72 12.52
C THR A 162 -7.66 -5.02 12.94
N GLY A 163 -6.73 -4.67 12.08
CA GLY A 163 -5.29 -4.66 12.30
C GLY A 163 -4.90 -3.46 13.14
N SER A 164 -4.03 -3.65 14.12
CA SER A 164 -3.53 -2.60 14.98
C SER A 164 -2.04 -2.80 15.21
N HIS A 165 -1.26 -1.82 14.76
CA HIS A 165 0.17 -1.75 14.96
C HIS A 165 0.49 -1.53 16.46
N MET A 166 1.31 -2.40 17.07
CA MET A 166 1.58 -2.38 18.52
C MET A 166 3.00 -1.90 18.83
N LYS A 167 3.33 -0.65 18.49
CA LYS A 167 4.64 -0.03 18.75
C LYS A 167 4.70 0.65 20.11
N ASN A 168 5.76 0.36 20.86
CA ASN A 168 6.11 1.11 22.07
C ASN A 168 6.89 2.38 21.70
N SER A 169 6.82 3.40 22.56
CA SER A 169 7.48 4.71 22.34
C SER A 169 9.00 4.65 22.20
N TYR A 170 9.65 3.58 22.65
CA TYR A 170 11.09 3.34 22.55
C TYR A 170 11.50 2.47 21.36
N GLU A 171 10.55 1.94 20.60
CA GLU A 171 10.79 1.11 19.42
C GLU A 171 10.87 2.00 18.17
N THR A 172 11.74 1.67 17.22
CA THR A 172 11.83 2.39 15.93
C THR A 172 10.72 1.93 14.97
N PHE A 173 10.41 0.64 14.98
CA PHE A 173 9.28 -0.04 14.36
C PHE A 173 8.79 -1.15 15.28
N SER A 174 7.55 -1.63 15.14
CA SER A 174 7.09 -2.76 15.95
C SER A 174 7.46 -4.11 15.34
N LYS A 175 7.81 -5.06 16.21
CA LYS A 175 7.80 -6.51 15.94
C LYS A 175 6.41 -7.14 16.12
N ARG A 176 5.36 -6.36 16.44
CA ARG A 176 4.08 -6.89 16.93
C ARG A 176 2.88 -6.13 16.36
N GLY A 177 1.82 -6.89 16.06
CA GLY A 177 0.48 -6.37 15.77
C GLY A 177 -0.60 -7.16 16.49
N MET A 178 -1.77 -6.56 16.58
CA MET A 178 -3.03 -7.21 16.97
C MET A 178 -3.94 -7.26 15.76
N MET A 179 -4.57 -8.41 15.51
CA MET A 179 -5.65 -8.58 14.54
C MET A 179 -6.91 -9.02 15.30
N GLN A 180 -7.87 -8.12 15.39
CA GLN A 180 -9.17 -8.41 15.98
C GLN A 180 -10.13 -8.89 14.89
N TRP A 181 -10.66 -10.10 15.01
CA TRP A 181 -11.36 -10.77 13.92
C TRP A 181 -12.83 -11.10 14.27
N CYS A 182 -13.75 -10.81 13.35
CA CYS A 182 -15.20 -11.02 13.47
C CYS A 182 -15.72 -11.82 12.26
N TYR A 183 -16.49 -12.88 12.53
CA TYR A 183 -17.35 -13.58 11.59
C TYR A 183 -18.36 -14.42 12.39
N HIS A 184 -19.51 -14.74 11.80
CA HIS A 184 -20.49 -15.67 12.39
C HIS A 184 -20.50 -17.00 11.64
N GLU A 185 -20.55 -16.93 10.31
CA GLU A 185 -20.48 -18.07 9.40
C GLU A 185 -19.44 -17.78 8.31
N GLU A 186 -19.01 -18.82 7.59
CA GLU A 186 -18.11 -18.67 6.45
C GLU A 186 -18.90 -18.21 5.21
N ASP A 187 -18.66 -16.98 4.75
CA ASP A 187 -19.25 -16.42 3.53
C ASP A 187 -18.46 -16.94 2.32
N PRO A 188 -19.02 -17.80 1.45
CA PRO A 188 -18.31 -18.45 0.36
C PRO A 188 -17.78 -17.48 -0.71
N GLU A 189 -18.33 -16.26 -0.81
CA GLU A 189 -17.90 -15.24 -1.78
C GLU A 189 -16.88 -14.26 -1.18
N PHE A 190 -16.80 -14.15 0.14
CA PHE A 190 -15.95 -13.16 0.80
C PHE A 190 -14.45 -13.44 0.61
N PRO A 191 -13.63 -12.47 0.14
CA PRO A 191 -12.21 -12.68 -0.14
C PRO A 191 -11.36 -12.53 1.13
N TYR A 192 -11.43 -13.55 2.00
CA TYR A 192 -10.69 -13.61 3.27
C TYR A 192 -9.18 -13.33 3.15
N PHE A 193 -8.55 -13.77 2.07
CA PHE A 193 -7.14 -13.50 1.78
C PHE A 193 -6.86 -11.99 1.67
N ASP A 194 -7.69 -11.23 0.98
CA ASP A 194 -7.52 -9.78 0.82
C ASP A 194 -7.76 -9.03 2.14
N LEU A 195 -8.79 -9.40 2.91
CA LEU A 195 -9.02 -8.84 4.25
C LEU A 195 -7.81 -9.08 5.16
N ILE A 196 -7.24 -10.29 5.19
CA ILE A 196 -6.06 -10.59 6.01
C ILE A 196 -4.85 -9.77 5.53
N ARG A 197 -4.64 -9.62 4.21
CA ARG A 197 -3.56 -8.75 3.69
C ARG A 197 -3.73 -7.29 4.09
N HIS A 198 -4.94 -6.75 3.96
CA HIS A 198 -5.28 -5.39 4.34
C HIS A 198 -4.93 -5.10 5.80
N GLU A 199 -5.38 -5.94 6.73
CA GLU A 199 -5.10 -5.75 8.15
C GLU A 199 -3.62 -5.96 8.52
N ILE A 200 -2.92 -6.87 7.83
CA ILE A 200 -1.48 -7.03 8.05
C ILE A 200 -0.74 -5.76 7.56
N LEU A 201 -1.16 -5.12 6.47
CA LEU A 201 -0.57 -3.84 6.05
C LEU A 201 -0.79 -2.73 7.10
N HIS A 202 -1.95 -2.67 7.75
CA HIS A 202 -2.15 -1.78 8.91
C HIS A 202 -1.27 -2.13 10.11
N ILE A 203 -1.03 -3.42 10.36
CA ILE A 203 -0.10 -3.91 11.40
C ILE A 203 1.35 -3.53 11.06
N LEU A 204 1.76 -3.55 9.80
CA LEU A 204 3.09 -3.09 9.38
C LEU A 204 3.26 -1.57 9.53
N GLY A 205 2.18 -0.78 9.62
CA GLY A 205 2.25 0.67 9.78
C GLY A 205 1.50 1.47 8.71
N PHE A 206 0.87 0.83 7.73
CA PHE A 206 0.12 1.54 6.68
C PHE A 206 -1.01 2.36 7.32
N GLY A 207 -1.01 3.67 7.10
CA GLY A 207 -2.01 4.58 7.65
C GLY A 207 -1.98 4.74 9.18
N THR A 208 -1.04 4.10 9.88
CA THR A 208 -0.91 4.15 11.35
C THR A 208 0.44 4.73 11.80
N GLU A 209 1.48 4.65 10.96
CA GLU A 209 2.79 5.25 11.17
C GLU A 209 3.08 6.34 10.12
N ASN A 210 3.82 7.38 10.52
CA ASN A 210 4.34 8.46 9.66
C ASN A 210 3.32 9.30 8.85
N PHE A 211 2.02 9.12 9.06
CA PHE A 211 0.99 10.04 8.54
C PHE A 211 0.41 10.86 9.69
N ASP A 212 0.90 12.09 9.90
CA ASP A 212 0.17 13.03 10.77
C ASP A 212 -1.24 13.26 10.18
N ALA A 213 -2.15 13.84 11.00
CA ALA A 213 -3.51 14.18 10.58
C ALA A 213 -3.59 14.74 9.14
N PRO A 214 -4.48 14.21 8.28
CA PRO A 214 -4.46 14.44 6.83
C PRO A 214 -4.45 15.93 6.45
N GLN A 215 -3.86 16.24 5.29
CA GLN A 215 -4.10 17.55 4.69
C GLN A 215 -5.53 17.60 4.16
N ILE A 216 -6.26 18.65 4.53
CA ILE A 216 -7.67 18.82 4.15
C ILE A 216 -7.75 19.87 3.03
N GLU A 217 -8.66 19.63 2.09
CA GLU A 217 -9.05 20.62 1.08
C GLU A 217 -10.58 20.71 0.99
N ASN A 218 -11.10 21.92 1.11
CA ASN A 218 -12.49 22.23 0.80
C ASN A 218 -12.60 22.52 -0.70
N TYR A 219 -13.62 21.99 -1.36
CA TYR A 219 -13.87 22.21 -2.78
C TYR A 219 -15.37 22.23 -3.08
N GLN A 220 -15.73 22.70 -4.27
CA GLN A 220 -17.12 22.67 -4.74
C GLN A 220 -17.40 21.33 -5.41
N TRP A 221 -18.51 20.70 -5.04
CA TRP A 221 -19.01 19.48 -5.67
C TRP A 221 -20.32 19.80 -6.41
N LYS A 222 -20.34 19.64 -7.74
CA LYS A 222 -21.56 19.75 -8.55
C LYS A 222 -22.36 18.45 -8.48
N ASN A 223 -23.62 18.54 -8.03
CA ASN A 223 -24.58 17.43 -7.97
C ASN A 223 -25.28 17.18 -9.32
N GLU A 224 -25.99 16.05 -9.45
CA GLU A 224 -26.77 15.68 -10.65
C GLU A 224 -27.78 16.78 -11.05
N ASP A 225 -28.42 17.41 -10.08
CA ASP A 225 -29.43 18.46 -10.28
C ASP A 225 -28.83 19.86 -10.54
N ASN A 226 -27.52 19.93 -10.82
CA ASN A 226 -26.72 21.15 -10.97
C ASN A 226 -26.60 22.02 -9.70
N THR A 227 -27.12 21.59 -8.55
CA THR A 227 -26.79 22.27 -7.28
C THR A 227 -25.32 22.06 -6.92
N VAL A 228 -24.77 22.96 -6.11
CA VAL A 228 -23.38 22.90 -5.65
C VAL A 228 -23.35 22.70 -4.14
N SER A 229 -22.55 21.74 -3.68
CA SER A 229 -22.31 21.45 -2.26
C SER A 229 -20.86 21.72 -1.89
N GLN A 230 -20.63 22.18 -0.66
CA GLN A 230 -19.29 22.22 -0.07
C GLN A 230 -18.86 20.80 0.26
N ALA A 231 -17.75 20.34 -0.31
CA ALA A 231 -17.20 19.01 -0.07
C ALA A 231 -15.79 19.11 0.50
N LYS A 232 -15.34 18.03 1.16
CA LYS A 232 -13.98 17.89 1.69
C LYS A 232 -13.30 16.70 1.06
N ARG A 233 -11.99 16.83 0.85
CA ARG A 233 -11.10 15.73 0.51
C ARG A 233 -9.90 15.74 1.46
N TYR A 234 -9.35 14.58 1.69
CA TYR A 234 -8.29 14.32 2.65
C TYR A 234 -7.10 13.72 1.91
N PHE A 235 -5.88 14.09 2.29
CA PHE A 235 -4.67 13.59 1.66
C PHE A 235 -3.69 13.04 2.69
N PHE A 236 -3.08 11.90 2.36
CA PHE A 236 -1.91 11.40 3.07
C PHE A 236 -0.78 12.45 3.02
N LYS A 237 -0.13 12.70 4.17
CA LYS A 237 1.04 13.59 4.26
C LYS A 237 2.31 12.94 3.72
N THR A 238 2.41 12.93 2.39
CA THR A 238 3.43 12.17 1.66
C THR A 238 4.59 13.06 1.20
N LYS A 239 5.42 13.54 2.15
CA LYS A 239 6.56 14.43 1.86
C LYS A 239 7.51 13.82 0.81
N GLY A 240 7.51 14.38 -0.40
CA GLY A 240 8.40 13.95 -1.49
C GLY A 240 8.16 12.51 -1.98
N SER A 241 6.94 11.97 -1.82
CA SER A 241 6.72 10.54 -2.08
C SER A 241 6.62 10.17 -3.56
N THR A 242 7.15 8.99 -3.86
CA THR A 242 6.88 8.23 -5.07
C THR A 242 5.41 7.84 -5.23
N ALA A 243 4.63 7.77 -4.13
CA ALA A 243 3.21 7.42 -4.18
C ALA A 243 2.37 8.46 -4.93
N LEU A 244 2.68 9.75 -4.77
CA LEU A 244 2.05 10.81 -5.55
C LEU A 244 2.37 10.64 -7.05
N ASP A 245 3.61 10.30 -7.41
CA ASP A 245 4.00 10.12 -8.81
C ASP A 245 3.35 8.88 -9.44
N GLU A 246 3.15 7.80 -8.68
CA GLU A 246 2.36 6.64 -9.14
C GLU A 246 0.87 6.98 -9.31
N VAL A 247 0.27 7.86 -8.49
CA VAL A 247 -1.09 8.39 -8.73
C VAL A 247 -1.10 9.23 -10.03
N LYS A 248 -0.17 10.18 -10.20
CA LYS A 248 -0.10 11.02 -11.42
C LYS A 248 0.00 10.16 -12.68
N LYS A 249 0.86 9.13 -12.66
CA LYS A 249 1.09 8.15 -13.73
C LYS A 249 -0.13 7.27 -13.99
N HIS A 250 -0.80 6.77 -12.95
CA HIS A 250 -1.97 5.90 -13.10
C HIS A 250 -3.15 6.64 -13.72
N PHE A 251 -3.47 7.83 -13.23
CA PHE A 251 -4.60 8.62 -13.73
C PHE A 251 -4.26 9.48 -14.95
N GLY A 252 -2.99 9.79 -15.22
CA GLY A 252 -2.60 10.74 -16.26
C GLY A 252 -2.89 12.19 -15.88
N CYS A 253 -2.51 12.59 -14.66
CA CYS A 253 -2.70 13.95 -14.16
C CYS A 253 -1.51 14.45 -13.35
N ASP A 254 -0.75 15.42 -13.85
CA ASP A 254 0.45 15.92 -13.17
C ASP A 254 0.18 16.90 -12.04
N ASN A 255 -0.93 17.66 -12.11
CA ASN A 255 -1.25 18.73 -11.16
C ASN A 255 -2.10 18.22 -9.99
N LEU A 256 -1.50 17.38 -9.15
CA LEU A 256 -2.12 16.80 -7.96
C LEU A 256 -1.44 17.24 -6.67
N LYS A 257 -2.28 17.53 -5.66
CA LYS A 257 -1.86 18.00 -4.34
C LYS A 257 -1.31 16.90 -3.43
N GLY A 258 -1.78 15.67 -3.61
CA GLY A 258 -1.41 14.51 -2.79
C GLY A 258 -2.17 13.25 -3.19
N VAL A 259 -1.95 12.16 -2.46
CA VAL A 259 -2.71 10.90 -2.60
C VAL A 259 -3.95 11.01 -1.72
N GLU A 260 -5.16 10.88 -2.31
CA GLU A 260 -6.42 11.06 -1.58
C GLU A 260 -6.68 9.88 -0.62
N SER A 261 -7.10 10.19 0.61
CA SER A 261 -7.30 9.24 1.70
C SER A 261 -8.73 9.28 2.24
N ASP A 262 -9.03 8.41 3.20
CA ASP A 262 -10.15 8.62 4.13
C ASP A 262 -9.87 9.79 5.10
N ILE A 263 -10.87 10.14 5.91
CA ILE A 263 -10.81 11.23 6.90
C ILE A 263 -9.71 11.04 7.96
N HIS A 264 -9.21 9.82 8.15
CA HIS A 264 -8.20 9.50 9.15
C HIS A 264 -6.79 9.29 8.59
N ALA A 265 -6.61 9.40 7.27
CA ALA A 265 -5.38 8.98 6.57
C ALA A 265 -4.97 7.53 6.88
N ARG A 266 -5.95 6.65 7.09
CA ARG A 266 -5.73 5.20 7.28
C ARG A 266 -5.82 4.45 5.96
N HIS A 267 -6.78 4.81 5.12
CA HIS A 267 -7.10 4.12 3.87
C HIS A 267 -6.95 5.06 2.67
N LEU A 268 -6.72 4.48 1.48
CA LEU A 268 -6.97 5.17 0.21
C LEU A 268 -8.46 5.52 0.08
N ASN A 269 -8.78 6.60 -0.61
CA ASN A 269 -10.17 7.01 -0.75
C ASN A 269 -10.99 6.06 -1.64
N GLU A 270 -12.00 5.37 -1.06
CA GLU A 270 -12.86 4.39 -1.76
C GLU A 270 -13.35 4.89 -3.12
N TYR A 271 -13.86 6.12 -3.20
CA TYR A 271 -14.42 6.63 -4.45
C TYR A 271 -13.36 6.82 -5.56
N ILE A 272 -12.11 7.11 -5.20
CA ILE A 272 -11.02 7.37 -6.15
C ILE A 272 -10.29 6.08 -6.55
N PHE A 273 -10.19 5.09 -5.65
CA PHE A 273 -9.36 3.89 -5.83
C PHE A 273 -10.14 2.56 -5.81
N HIS A 274 -11.37 2.56 -5.30
CA HIS A 274 -12.33 1.45 -5.31
C HIS A 274 -11.76 0.08 -4.90
N ASN A 275 -11.50 -0.83 -5.85
CA ASN A 275 -11.00 -2.19 -5.58
C ASN A 275 -9.47 -2.26 -5.42
N GLU A 276 -8.86 -1.19 -4.88
CA GLU A 276 -7.48 -1.20 -4.39
C GLU A 276 -7.46 -1.80 -2.98
N LEU A 277 -6.48 -2.65 -2.68
CA LEU A 277 -6.40 -3.41 -1.43
C LEU A 277 -6.49 -2.56 -0.16
N MET A 278 -6.06 -1.30 -0.19
CA MET A 278 -6.03 -0.40 0.97
C MET A 278 -7.13 0.67 0.98
N THR A 279 -8.24 0.47 0.26
CA THR A 279 -9.49 1.21 0.53
C THR A 279 -10.23 0.64 1.75
N PRO A 280 -11.19 1.35 2.36
CA PRO A 280 -11.90 0.87 3.56
C PRO A 280 -12.86 -0.30 3.31
N PHE A 281 -13.10 -0.68 2.05
CA PHE A 281 -14.07 -1.70 1.68
C PHE A 281 -13.44 -2.77 0.80
N ILE A 282 -13.21 -3.93 1.41
CA ILE A 282 -12.87 -5.16 0.68
C ILE A 282 -14.07 -5.52 -0.20
N GLN A 283 -13.91 -5.32 -1.50
CA GLN A 283 -14.90 -5.64 -2.51
C GLN A 283 -15.01 -7.16 -2.66
N ASN A 284 -16.20 -7.67 -2.97
CA ASN A 284 -16.32 -9.06 -3.42
C ASN A 284 -15.49 -9.23 -4.71
N GLY A 285 -14.82 -10.36 -4.88
CA GLY A 285 -13.84 -10.56 -5.96
C GLY A 285 -12.43 -10.09 -5.58
N LYS A 286 -11.65 -9.59 -6.55
CA LYS A 286 -10.22 -9.30 -6.38
C LYS A 286 -9.94 -7.84 -6.01
N ASN A 287 -9.25 -7.64 -4.89
CA ASN A 287 -8.72 -6.37 -4.43
C ASN A 287 -7.21 -6.32 -4.73
N TYR A 288 -6.74 -5.25 -5.35
CA TYR A 288 -5.39 -5.20 -5.93
C TYR A 288 -4.44 -4.35 -5.08
N LEU A 289 -3.29 -4.91 -4.70
CA LEU A 289 -2.15 -4.09 -4.30
C LEU A 289 -1.59 -3.35 -5.53
N SER A 290 -1.90 -2.07 -5.66
CA SER A 290 -1.41 -1.22 -6.75
C SER A 290 0.00 -0.68 -6.50
N TRP A 291 0.63 -0.12 -7.54
CA TRP A 291 1.89 0.62 -7.40
C TRP A 291 1.80 1.81 -6.42
N ILE A 292 0.60 2.35 -6.18
CA ILE A 292 0.36 3.44 -5.23
C ILE A 292 0.53 2.93 -3.80
N SER A 293 -0.11 1.82 -3.45
CA SER A 293 0.07 1.18 -2.14
C SER A 293 1.49 0.64 -1.95
N VAL A 294 2.11 0.05 -2.98
CA VAL A 294 3.55 -0.33 -2.96
C VAL A 294 4.43 0.88 -2.59
N ALA A 295 4.19 2.04 -3.20
CA ALA A 295 4.95 3.24 -2.93
C ALA A 295 4.66 3.86 -1.55
N LEU A 296 3.45 3.67 -0.99
CA LEU A 296 3.15 4.03 0.40
C LEU A 296 3.86 3.09 1.39
N ILE A 297 3.89 1.77 1.11
CA ILE A 297 4.57 0.76 1.94
C ILE A 297 6.08 1.02 2.01
N GLU A 298 6.73 1.30 0.88
CA GLU A 298 8.15 1.70 0.79
C GLU A 298 8.47 3.01 1.52
N ASN A 299 7.47 3.78 1.97
CA ASN A 299 7.64 5.00 2.77
C ASN A 299 7.22 4.83 4.25
N ILE A 300 6.73 3.65 4.66
CA ILE A 300 6.53 3.33 6.08
C ILE A 300 7.87 3.42 6.81
N TYR A 301 7.87 4.04 8.00
CA TYR A 301 9.08 4.43 8.75
C TYR A 301 10.12 5.25 7.94
N GLY A 302 9.69 5.93 6.88
CA GLY A 302 10.57 6.72 6.01
C GLY A 302 11.46 5.86 5.10
N GLY A 303 11.03 4.64 4.78
CA GLY A 303 11.71 3.74 3.86
C GLY A 303 12.99 3.11 4.40
N GLN A 304 13.11 2.97 5.72
CA GLN A 304 14.29 2.41 6.39
C GLN A 304 14.11 0.95 6.87
N VAL A 305 12.90 0.40 6.78
CA VAL A 305 12.52 -0.87 7.42
C VAL A 305 11.98 -1.87 6.42
N TYR A 306 10.89 -1.51 5.72
CA TYR A 306 10.24 -2.38 4.74
C TYR A 306 10.53 -1.94 3.32
N HIS A 307 10.79 -2.92 2.47
CA HIS A 307 10.90 -2.79 1.03
C HIS A 307 9.96 -3.80 0.37
N VAL A 308 9.50 -3.50 -0.84
CA VAL A 308 8.63 -4.41 -1.58
C VAL A 308 9.43 -5.13 -2.65
N ASP A 309 9.31 -6.46 -2.76
CA ASP A 309 9.76 -7.18 -3.95
C ASP A 309 8.86 -6.79 -5.13
N LYS A 310 9.30 -5.75 -5.84
CA LYS A 310 8.61 -5.22 -7.02
C LYS A 310 8.44 -6.26 -8.13
N LYS A 311 9.31 -7.28 -8.22
CA LYS A 311 9.18 -8.35 -9.21
C LYS A 311 8.08 -9.32 -8.81
N PHE A 312 7.97 -9.65 -7.52
CA PHE A 312 6.91 -10.50 -6.99
C PHE A 312 5.52 -9.86 -7.17
N VAL A 313 5.36 -8.58 -6.81
CA VAL A 313 4.05 -7.90 -6.86
C VAL A 313 3.65 -7.34 -8.23
N ALA A 314 4.57 -7.23 -9.20
CA ALA A 314 4.32 -6.55 -10.48
C ALA A 314 3.05 -7.04 -11.20
N ALA A 315 2.83 -8.35 -11.30
CA ALA A 315 1.67 -8.91 -11.99
C ALA A 315 0.34 -8.52 -11.33
N GLU A 316 0.31 -8.31 -10.01
CA GLU A 316 -0.86 -7.78 -9.31
C GLU A 316 -0.98 -6.26 -9.51
N ALA A 317 0.11 -5.51 -9.30
CA ALA A 317 0.13 -4.05 -9.35
C ALA A 317 -0.15 -3.49 -10.76
N ASP A 318 0.33 -4.13 -11.82
CA ASP A 318 0.08 -3.74 -13.21
C ASP A 318 -1.36 -4.06 -13.67
N SER A 319 -2.01 -5.04 -13.03
CA SER A 319 -3.39 -5.44 -13.32
C SER A 319 -4.44 -4.48 -12.74
N TYR A 320 -4.07 -3.63 -11.78
CA TYR A 320 -4.97 -2.61 -11.25
C TYR A 320 -5.30 -1.56 -12.33
N SER A 321 -6.59 -1.42 -12.66
CA SER A 321 -7.07 -0.62 -13.81
C SER A 321 -8.15 0.40 -13.48
N PHE A 322 -8.71 0.41 -12.26
CA PHE A 322 -9.78 1.34 -11.89
C PHE A 322 -9.32 2.79 -12.03
N GLY A 323 -10.07 3.60 -12.78
CA GLY A 323 -9.75 5.01 -13.03
C GLY A 323 -8.51 5.29 -13.89
N LYS A 324 -7.83 4.26 -14.44
CA LYS A 324 -6.59 4.42 -15.18
C LYS A 324 -6.78 5.32 -16.41
N GLY A 325 -5.96 6.36 -16.53
CA GLY A 325 -6.04 7.35 -17.61
C GLY A 325 -7.26 8.30 -17.58
N PHE A 326 -8.02 8.39 -16.48
CA PHE A 326 -9.18 9.28 -16.39
C PHE A 326 -8.83 10.78 -16.38
N GLY A 327 -7.58 11.14 -16.12
CA GLY A 327 -7.07 12.51 -16.15
C GLY A 327 -7.54 13.37 -14.98
N CYS A 328 -7.15 14.65 -15.01
CA CYS A 328 -7.29 15.53 -13.85
C CYS A 328 -8.74 15.81 -13.44
N SER A 329 -9.72 15.83 -14.34
CA SER A 329 -11.10 16.16 -13.97
C SER A 329 -11.74 15.11 -13.05
N TRP A 330 -11.33 13.83 -13.17
CA TRP A 330 -11.74 12.78 -12.26
C TRP A 330 -11.32 13.06 -10.80
N LEU A 331 -10.07 13.49 -10.65
CA LEU A 331 -9.45 13.70 -9.35
C LEU A 331 -9.74 15.09 -8.76
N THR A 332 -10.19 16.05 -9.56
CA THR A 332 -10.34 17.45 -9.13
C THR A 332 -11.79 17.97 -9.09
N LYS A 333 -12.72 17.36 -9.84
CA LYS A 333 -14.12 17.80 -9.98
C LYS A 333 -15.11 16.73 -9.50
N SER A 334 -16.41 16.99 -9.58
CA SER A 334 -17.42 15.94 -9.38
C SER A 334 -17.45 14.96 -10.55
N CYS A 335 -17.99 13.76 -10.33
CA CYS A 335 -18.28 12.82 -11.42
C CYS A 335 -19.21 13.41 -12.48
N HIS A 336 -20.13 14.29 -12.10
CA HIS A 336 -21.06 14.90 -13.04
C HIS A 336 -20.32 15.82 -14.02
N GLU A 337 -19.41 16.67 -13.52
CA GLU A 337 -18.53 17.49 -14.37
C GLU A 337 -17.59 16.62 -15.22
N PHE A 338 -16.98 15.58 -14.63
CA PHE A 338 -16.12 14.62 -15.34
C PHE A 338 -16.84 13.92 -16.50
N LEU A 339 -18.14 13.61 -16.36
CA LEU A 339 -18.95 12.99 -17.41
C LEU A 339 -19.51 14.02 -18.41
N GLU A 340 -19.75 15.26 -17.99
CA GLU A 340 -20.15 16.37 -18.86
C GLU A 340 -19.03 16.76 -19.84
N GLU A 341 -17.77 16.67 -19.44
CA GLU A 341 -16.61 16.86 -20.33
C GLU A 341 -16.46 15.78 -21.42
N ARG A 342 -17.30 14.73 -21.40
CA ARG A 342 -17.15 13.51 -22.20
C ARG A 342 -18.38 13.22 -23.08
N THR A 343 -19.12 14.25 -23.49
CA THR A 343 -20.39 14.13 -24.25
C THR A 343 -20.31 13.24 -25.48
N ASP A 344 -19.18 13.27 -26.18
CA ASP A 344 -19.01 12.69 -27.52
C ASP A 344 -18.35 11.30 -27.47
N SER A 345 -18.16 10.77 -26.26
CA SER A 345 -17.50 9.49 -26.00
C SER A 345 -18.37 8.57 -25.14
N SER A 346 -18.22 7.26 -25.29
CA SER A 346 -18.79 6.31 -24.34
C SER A 346 -18.22 6.58 -22.94
N ARG A 347 -19.09 6.75 -21.95
CA ARG A 347 -18.67 6.91 -20.55
C ARG A 347 -17.77 5.74 -20.12
N PRO A 348 -16.63 5.98 -19.46
CA PRO A 348 -15.66 4.94 -19.17
C PRO A 348 -16.15 4.00 -18.06
N VAL A 349 -15.79 2.72 -18.12
CA VAL A 349 -16.12 1.72 -17.07
C VAL A 349 -15.53 2.17 -15.71
N PRO A 350 -16.28 2.08 -14.59
CA PRO A 350 -17.60 1.46 -14.41
C PRO A 350 -18.77 2.46 -14.45
N PHE A 351 -18.61 3.62 -15.11
CA PHE A 351 -19.73 4.55 -15.27
C PHE A 351 -20.82 3.98 -16.15
N CYS A 352 -22.04 4.28 -15.73
CA CYS A 352 -23.24 3.87 -16.44
C CYS A 352 -23.39 4.65 -17.73
N PRO A 353 -23.83 4.01 -18.84
CA PRO A 353 -24.11 4.71 -20.10
C PRO A 353 -24.99 5.95 -19.90
N LYS A 354 -24.94 6.88 -20.86
CA LYS A 354 -25.86 8.02 -20.88
C LYS A 354 -27.29 7.46 -20.98
N GLU A 355 -28.21 7.96 -20.14
CA GLU A 355 -29.59 7.49 -20.16
C GLU A 355 -30.30 8.04 -21.41
N ASP A 356 -30.75 7.15 -22.29
CA ASP A 356 -31.74 7.48 -23.31
C ASP A 356 -33.14 7.26 -22.73
N ASN A 357 -34.00 8.29 -22.81
CA ASN A 357 -35.44 8.22 -22.53
C ASN A 357 -35.84 7.54 -21.19
N ASN A 358 -35.15 7.87 -20.10
CA ASN A 358 -35.45 7.37 -18.74
C ASN A 358 -35.31 5.85 -18.53
N ALA A 359 -34.75 5.11 -19.50
CA ALA A 359 -34.44 3.69 -19.34
C ALA A 359 -33.53 3.45 -18.13
N LEU A 360 -33.80 2.39 -17.37
CA LEU A 360 -32.89 1.98 -16.29
C LEU A 360 -31.55 1.56 -16.90
N THR A 361 -30.46 2.19 -16.45
CA THR A 361 -29.10 1.75 -16.77
C THR A 361 -28.80 0.46 -16.05
N ILE A 362 -29.18 -0.65 -16.69
CA ILE A 362 -28.95 -2.01 -16.24
C ILE A 362 -27.82 -2.63 -17.06
N LYS A 363 -26.91 -3.35 -16.40
CA LYS A 363 -25.99 -4.29 -17.04
C LYS A 363 -26.31 -5.70 -16.60
N CYS A 364 -26.32 -6.62 -17.57
CA CYS A 364 -26.64 -8.02 -17.35
C CYS A 364 -25.40 -8.89 -17.52
N PHE A 365 -25.20 -9.80 -16.59
CA PHE A 365 -24.11 -10.77 -16.58
C PHE A 365 -24.73 -12.17 -16.51
N LYS A 366 -24.41 -13.03 -17.48
CA LYS A 366 -25.02 -14.36 -17.59
C LYS A 366 -24.41 -15.28 -16.54
N THR A 367 -25.16 -15.58 -15.48
CA THR A 367 -24.71 -16.44 -14.38
C THR A 367 -25.08 -17.90 -14.61
N ALA A 368 -26.15 -18.17 -15.36
CA ALA A 368 -26.58 -19.50 -15.78
C ALA A 368 -27.18 -19.45 -17.19
N PRO A 369 -27.54 -20.58 -17.83
CA PRO A 369 -28.12 -20.59 -19.18
C PRO A 369 -29.35 -19.68 -19.34
N THR A 370 -30.20 -19.58 -18.30
CA THR A 370 -31.46 -18.83 -18.26
C THR A 370 -31.53 -17.80 -17.13
N THR A 371 -30.42 -17.52 -16.44
CA THR A 371 -30.38 -16.58 -15.31
C THR A 371 -29.29 -15.54 -15.54
N ALA A 372 -29.59 -14.28 -15.24
CA ALA A 372 -28.62 -13.19 -15.31
C ALA A 372 -28.65 -12.33 -14.05
N HIS A 373 -27.47 -11.90 -13.59
CA HIS A 373 -27.36 -10.93 -12.52
C HIS A 373 -27.43 -9.50 -13.09
N LEU A 374 -28.22 -8.65 -12.44
CA LEU A 374 -28.55 -7.29 -12.89
C LEU A 374 -27.85 -6.24 -12.03
N LEU A 375 -26.89 -5.51 -12.59
CA LEU A 375 -26.33 -4.32 -11.92
C LEU A 375 -27.14 -3.08 -12.31
N ASN A 376 -27.47 -2.24 -11.33
CA ASN A 376 -28.25 -1.01 -11.51
C ASN A 376 -27.58 0.17 -10.78
N CYS A 377 -27.33 1.24 -11.53
CA CYS A 377 -26.66 2.46 -11.04
C CYS A 377 -27.46 3.26 -10.02
N ARG A 378 -28.79 3.09 -10.03
CA ARG A 378 -29.71 3.78 -9.12
C ARG A 378 -29.93 2.99 -7.82
N GLU A 379 -29.01 2.08 -7.49
CA GLU A 379 -29.02 1.36 -6.21
C GLU A 379 -29.02 2.38 -5.05
N LYS A 380 -29.86 2.11 -4.05
CA LYS A 380 -29.99 2.93 -2.85
C LYS A 380 -29.35 2.22 -1.68
N MET A 381 -28.31 2.84 -1.10
CA MET A 381 -27.76 2.37 0.17
C MET A 381 -28.26 3.28 1.30
N ASN A 382 -29.03 2.71 2.23
CA ASN A 382 -29.58 3.41 3.39
C ASN A 382 -28.54 3.63 4.52
N VAL A 383 -27.34 4.07 4.16
CA VAL A 383 -26.21 4.27 5.08
C VAL A 383 -25.66 5.67 4.87
N ALA A 384 -25.60 6.48 5.93
CA ALA A 384 -24.84 7.73 5.89
C ALA A 384 -23.35 7.39 5.96
N VAL A 385 -22.57 7.83 4.96
CA VAL A 385 -21.11 7.65 4.95
C VAL A 385 -20.41 9.00 5.04
N ASP A 386 -19.24 9.03 5.66
CA ASP A 386 -18.44 10.24 5.82
C ASP A 386 -17.61 10.52 4.56
N ASN A 387 -18.31 10.91 3.48
CA ASN A 387 -17.71 11.42 2.24
C ASN A 387 -17.71 12.96 2.17
N GLY A 388 -18.24 13.63 3.21
CA GLY A 388 -18.40 15.09 3.27
C GLY A 388 -19.39 15.70 2.26
N ILE A 389 -20.15 14.89 1.51
CA ILE A 389 -21.10 15.34 0.48
C ILE A 389 -22.51 15.04 0.98
N LEU A 390 -23.32 16.11 1.10
CA LEU A 390 -24.71 16.00 1.54
C LEU A 390 -25.55 15.26 0.49
N PHE A 391 -26.57 14.52 0.95
CA PHE A 391 -27.54 13.88 0.08
C PHE A 391 -28.25 14.94 -0.80
N PRO A 392 -28.13 14.89 -2.15
CA PRO A 392 -28.79 15.86 -3.01
C PRO A 392 -30.28 15.53 -3.09
N ALA A 393 -31.15 16.48 -2.72
CA ALA A 393 -32.59 16.25 -2.58
C ALA A 393 -33.27 15.68 -3.84
N ASN A 394 -32.73 15.96 -5.02
CA ASN A 394 -33.28 15.55 -6.32
C ASN A 394 -32.40 14.55 -7.09
N SER A 395 -31.42 13.91 -6.44
CA SER A 395 -30.55 12.92 -7.11
C SER A 395 -31.29 11.60 -7.39
N LYS A 396 -31.15 11.09 -8.62
CA LYS A 396 -31.54 9.71 -8.99
C LYS A 396 -30.60 8.68 -8.35
N TYR A 397 -29.33 9.04 -8.17
CA TYR A 397 -28.30 8.19 -7.60
C TYR A 397 -28.29 8.36 -6.08
N GLN A 398 -28.54 7.28 -5.35
CA GLN A 398 -28.73 7.31 -3.89
C GLN A 398 -27.69 6.43 -3.17
N ASN A 399 -26.57 6.15 -3.81
CA ASN A 399 -25.43 5.44 -3.23
C ASN A 399 -24.33 6.45 -2.81
N PRO A 400 -24.14 6.72 -1.51
CA PRO A 400 -23.18 7.71 -1.06
C PRO A 400 -21.73 7.19 -1.06
N PHE A 401 -21.47 5.88 -1.09
CA PHE A 401 -20.12 5.33 -1.29
C PHE A 401 -19.56 5.75 -2.65
N THR A 402 -20.42 5.75 -3.67
CA THR A 402 -20.11 6.29 -5.01
C THR A 402 -20.13 7.82 -5.09
N ARG A 403 -20.30 8.55 -3.97
CA ARG A 403 -20.55 10.01 -3.94
C ARG A 403 -21.77 10.44 -4.80
N PHE A 404 -22.81 9.60 -4.85
CA PHE A 404 -24.01 9.81 -5.68
C PHE A 404 -23.74 9.84 -7.19
N CYS A 405 -22.73 9.11 -7.64
CA CYS A 405 -22.35 9.03 -9.03
C CYS A 405 -23.01 7.84 -9.75
N PRO A 406 -23.20 7.91 -11.09
CA PRO A 406 -23.69 6.80 -11.90
C PRO A 406 -22.63 5.71 -12.06
N ILE A 407 -22.35 4.94 -11.01
CA ILE A 407 -21.34 3.87 -10.96
C ILE A 407 -22.02 2.54 -10.67
N TYR A 408 -21.65 1.51 -11.43
CA TYR A 408 -21.94 0.12 -11.07
C TYR A 408 -20.92 -0.36 -10.02
N THR A 409 -21.35 -0.52 -8.77
CA THR A 409 -20.54 -0.94 -7.61
C THR A 409 -19.85 -2.30 -7.82
N ASP A 410 -20.58 -3.29 -8.32
CA ASP A 410 -20.09 -4.68 -8.44
C ASP A 410 -19.47 -5.01 -9.83
N TYR A 411 -19.27 -4.01 -10.70
CA TYR A 411 -18.99 -4.26 -12.13
C TYR A 411 -17.73 -5.06 -12.40
N GLN A 412 -16.62 -4.75 -11.73
CA GLN A 412 -15.34 -5.40 -11.98
C GLN A 412 -15.36 -6.88 -11.54
N ARG A 413 -16.03 -7.19 -10.42
CA ARG A 413 -16.28 -8.55 -9.97
C ARG A 413 -17.06 -9.32 -11.02
N MET A 414 -18.23 -8.81 -11.38
CA MET A 414 -19.15 -9.46 -12.29
C MET A 414 -18.53 -9.71 -13.67
N LEU A 415 -17.70 -8.79 -14.16
CA LEU A 415 -16.95 -8.94 -15.41
C LEU A 415 -15.84 -10.00 -15.34
N SER A 416 -15.26 -10.25 -14.16
CA SER A 416 -14.21 -11.26 -13.97
C SER A 416 -14.77 -12.68 -13.81
N GLU A 417 -16.01 -12.82 -13.35
CA GLU A 417 -16.67 -14.10 -13.09
C GLU A 417 -17.61 -14.53 -14.24
N TYR A 418 -18.28 -13.59 -14.91
CA TYR A 418 -19.38 -13.87 -15.82
C TYR A 418 -19.30 -13.07 -17.13
N PRO A 419 -19.71 -13.65 -18.27
CA PRO A 419 -19.79 -12.90 -19.52
C PRO A 419 -20.92 -11.87 -19.46
N LEU A 420 -20.62 -10.67 -19.98
CA LEU A 420 -21.63 -9.66 -20.29
C LEU A 420 -22.65 -10.21 -21.29
N SER A 421 -23.92 -9.87 -21.07
CA SER A 421 -25.04 -10.27 -21.93
C SER A 421 -25.96 -9.09 -22.21
N ASP A 422 -26.69 -9.17 -23.32
CA ASP A 422 -27.84 -8.30 -23.56
C ASP A 422 -28.97 -8.66 -22.58
N CYS A 423 -29.64 -7.63 -22.05
CA CYS A 423 -30.65 -7.75 -21.00
C CYS A 423 -32.02 -8.25 -21.51
N ASN A 424 -32.02 -9.33 -22.30
CA ASN A 424 -33.20 -9.85 -22.97
C ASN A 424 -34.04 -10.73 -22.04
N LYS A 425 -35.23 -10.25 -21.64
CA LYS A 425 -36.18 -11.00 -20.80
C LYS A 425 -36.70 -12.31 -21.42
N SER A 426 -36.55 -12.52 -22.73
CA SER A 426 -36.89 -13.82 -23.35
C SER A 426 -35.78 -14.86 -23.22
N GLU A 427 -34.54 -14.44 -22.90
CA GLU A 427 -33.41 -15.31 -22.58
C GLU A 427 -33.25 -15.48 -21.06
N TYR A 428 -33.60 -14.43 -20.30
CA TYR A 428 -33.53 -14.36 -18.83
C TYR A 428 -34.91 -14.02 -18.24
N PRO A 429 -35.79 -15.03 -18.06
CA PRO A 429 -37.11 -14.83 -17.46
C PRO A 429 -37.08 -14.68 -15.92
N GLU A 430 -35.97 -15.07 -15.28
CA GLU A 430 -35.69 -14.97 -13.84
C GLU A 430 -34.73 -13.82 -13.51
#